data_AF-A0A7X3QAP5-F1
#
_entry.id   AF-A0A7X3QAP5-F1
#
_cell.length_a   1.000
_cell.length_b   1.000
_cell.length_c   1.000
_cell.angle_alpha   90.00
_cell.angle_beta   90.00
_cell.angle_gamma   90.00
#
_symmetry.space_group_name_H-M   'P 1'
#
loop_
_entity.id
_entity.type
_entity.pdbx_description
1 polymer ?
#
loop_
_entity_poly.entity_id
_entity_poly.type
_entity_poly.pdbx_seq_one_letter_code
_entity_poly.pdbx_strand_id
1 'polypeptide(L)'
;MAEFSTVIKRSAVTLLAATVLAGCSLRSMAVNAVMPALANPTVYLSEEDPEVARDALPFLLKTIESILDAEPARPDARLFANTGVLLYA
;
A
#
# COMPACT_ATOMS: atom_id res chain seq x y z
N MET A 1 13.09 -35.18 31.67
CA MET A 1 13.53 -33.77 31.64
C MET A 1 13.98 -33.30 30.25
N ALA A 2 14.64 -34.13 29.43
CA ALA A 2 15.07 -33.76 28.06
C ALA A 2 13.91 -33.46 27.09
N GLU A 3 12.84 -34.27 27.14
CA GLU A 3 11.63 -34.13 26.29
C GLU A 3 10.97 -32.74 26.41
N PHE A 4 10.88 -32.19 27.63
CA PHE A 4 10.22 -30.91 27.91
C PHE A 4 11.00 -29.71 27.36
N SER A 5 12.34 -29.77 27.41
CA SER A 5 13.21 -28.75 26.82
C SER A 5 13.10 -28.71 25.29
N THR A 6 12.93 -29.88 24.66
CA THR A 6 12.75 -30.00 23.21
C THR A 6 11.41 -29.42 22.75
N VAL A 7 10.33 -29.63 23.51
CA VAL A 7 9.00 -29.06 23.23
C VAL A 7 9.04 -27.53 23.34
N ILE A 8 9.64 -26.98 24.40
CA ILE A 8 9.76 -25.51 24.57
C ILE A 8 10.60 -24.88 23.46
N LYS A 9 11.72 -25.49 23.07
CA LYS A 9 12.56 -24.99 21.97
C LYS A 9 11.83 -24.99 20.64
N ARG A 10 11.08 -26.06 20.33
CA ARG A 10 10.28 -26.14 19.10
C ARG A 10 9.18 -25.07 19.09
N SER A 11 8.43 -24.92 20.18
CA SER A 11 7.40 -23.89 20.29
C SER A 11 7.96 -22.47 20.18
N ALA A 12 9.11 -22.19 20.79
CA ALA A 12 9.77 -20.89 20.69
C ALA A 12 10.21 -20.55 19.25
N VAL A 13 10.74 -21.54 18.51
CA VAL A 13 11.12 -21.36 17.10
C VAL A 13 9.89 -21.09 16.23
N THR A 14 8.78 -21.80 16.46
CA THR A 14 7.53 -21.57 15.70
C THR A 14 6.96 -20.18 15.96
N LEU A 15 7.00 -19.72 17.22
CA LEU A 15 6.50 -18.40 17.61
C LEU A 15 7.36 -17.29 17.00
N LEU A 16 8.69 -17.44 17.03
CA LEU A 16 9.62 -16.51 16.41
C LEU A 16 9.43 -16.45 14.89
N ALA A 17 9.28 -17.60 14.22
CA ALA A 17 9.01 -17.65 12.79
C ALA A 17 7.70 -16.94 12.43
N ALA A 18 6.62 -17.15 13.19
CA ALA A 18 5.35 -16.47 12.96
C ALA A 18 5.46 -14.94 13.02
N THR A 19 6.25 -14.40 13.97
CA THR A 19 6.46 -12.95 14.08
C THR A 19 7.23 -12.36 12.90
N VAL A 20 8.20 -13.11 12.34
CA VAL A 20 8.97 -12.67 11.16
C VAL A 20 8.09 -12.65 9.91
N LEU A 21 7.21 -13.65 9.73
CA LEU A 21 6.27 -13.68 8.61
C LEU A 21 5.23 -12.55 8.67
N ALA A 22 4.79 -12.15 9.87
CA ALA A 22 3.89 -11.01 10.04
C ALA A 22 4.52 -9.68 9.61
N GLY A 23 5.83 -9.51 9.80
CA GLY A 23 6.56 -8.30 9.41
C GLY A 23 6.59 -8.06 7.89
N CYS A 24 6.64 -9.13 7.08
CA CYS A 24 6.57 -9.03 5.62
C CYS A 24 5.21 -8.50 5.12
N SER A 25 4.17 -8.50 5.95
CA SER A 25 2.81 -8.10 5.61
C SER A 25 2.47 -6.65 6.01
N LEU A 26 3.23 -6.03 6.93
CA LEU A 26 2.85 -4.73 7.51
C LEU A 26 2.83 -3.61 6.46
N ARG A 27 3.81 -3.61 5.54
CA ARG A 27 3.87 -2.68 4.41
C ARG A 27 2.65 -2.83 3.52
N SER A 28 2.35 -4.05 3.06
CA SER A 28 1.19 -4.33 2.22
C SER A 28 -0.12 -3.99 2.95
N MET A 29 -0.21 -4.19 4.27
CA MET A 29 -1.35 -3.78 5.09
C MET A 29 -1.54 -2.26 5.09
N ALA A 30 -0.47 -1.48 5.30
CA ALA A 30 -0.54 -0.02 5.28
C ALA A 30 -0.98 0.50 3.90
N VAL A 31 -0.38 -0.04 2.83
CA VAL A 31 -0.76 0.28 1.45
C VAL A 31 -2.24 -0.09 1.19
N ASN A 32 -2.68 -1.29 1.62
CA ASN A 32 -4.07 -1.73 1.50
C ASN A 32 -5.06 -0.76 2.16
N ALA A 33 -4.70 -0.20 3.31
CA ALA A 33 -5.55 0.70 4.06
C ALA A 33 -5.67 2.08 3.41
N VAL A 34 -4.57 2.63 2.89
CA VAL A 34 -4.52 4.02 2.42
C VAL A 34 -4.91 4.18 0.95
N MET A 35 -4.57 3.20 0.10
CA MET A 35 -4.74 3.31 -1.34
C MET A 35 -6.16 3.59 -1.83
N PRO A 36 -7.23 2.97 -1.29
CA PRO A 36 -8.60 3.26 -1.72
C PRO A 36 -9.02 4.72 -1.49
N ALA A 37 -8.45 5.38 -0.47
CA ALA A 37 -8.71 6.79 -0.21
C ALA A 37 -7.95 7.70 -1.20
N LEU A 38 -6.73 7.32 -1.60
CA LEU A 38 -5.91 8.07 -2.54
C LEU A 38 -6.34 7.88 -4.00
N ALA A 39 -6.70 6.66 -4.39
CA ALA A 39 -7.11 6.32 -5.75
C ALA A 39 -8.60 6.60 -6.02
N ASN A 40 -9.09 7.76 -5.56
CA ASN A 40 -10.48 8.19 -5.75
C ASN A 40 -10.55 9.37 -6.75
N PRO A 41 -10.88 9.11 -8.03
CA PRO A 41 -10.95 10.16 -9.04
C PRO A 41 -12.07 11.17 -8.80
N THR A 42 -13.11 10.81 -8.04
CA THR A 42 -14.28 11.67 -7.80
C THR A 42 -13.89 12.98 -7.12
N VAL A 43 -12.88 12.99 -6.24
CA VAL A 43 -12.41 14.20 -5.55
C VAL A 43 -11.93 15.26 -6.56
N TYR A 44 -11.26 14.82 -7.62
CA TYR A 44 -10.74 15.70 -8.67
C TYR A 44 -11.82 16.08 -9.68
N LEU A 45 -12.73 15.16 -10.00
CA LEU A 45 -13.83 15.41 -10.93
C LEU A 45 -14.94 16.31 -10.36
N SER A 46 -15.06 16.37 -9.03
CA SER A 46 -16.01 17.26 -8.35
C SER A 46 -15.46 18.67 -8.10
N GLU A 47 -14.19 18.91 -8.41
CA GLU A 47 -13.57 20.22 -8.23
C GLU A 47 -14.13 21.21 -9.26
N GLU A 48 -14.57 22.38 -8.79
CA GLU A 48 -15.16 23.43 -9.65
C GLU A 48 -14.08 24.23 -10.37
N ASP A 49 -12.92 24.38 -9.75
CA ASP A 49 -11.76 25.05 -10.34
C ASP A 49 -10.78 24.02 -10.96
N PRO A 50 -10.75 23.87 -12.30
CA PRO A 50 -9.87 22.89 -12.95
C PRO A 50 -8.38 23.15 -12.69
N GLU A 51 -7.98 24.39 -12.39
CA GLU A 51 -6.58 24.73 -12.11
C GLU A 51 -6.12 24.13 -10.78
N VAL A 52 -6.99 24.11 -9.76
CA VAL A 52 -6.71 23.51 -8.45
C VAL A 52 -6.54 21.99 -8.58
N ALA A 53 -7.42 21.33 -9.34
CA ALA A 53 -7.30 19.90 -9.61
C ALA A 53 -5.99 19.58 -10.35
N ARG A 54 -5.67 20.35 -11.40
CA ARG A 54 -4.44 20.19 -12.19
C ARG A 54 -3.19 20.34 -11.32
N ASP A 55 -3.16 21.32 -10.43
CA ASP A 55 -1.99 21.58 -9.58
C ASP A 55 -1.81 20.52 -8.48
N ALA A 56 -2.89 19.86 -8.03
CA ALA A 56 -2.86 18.80 -7.02
C ALA A 56 -2.46 17.42 -7.59
N LEU A 57 -2.83 17.13 -8.84
CA LEU A 57 -2.63 15.80 -9.45
C LEU A 57 -1.16 15.35 -9.53
N PRO A 58 -0.17 16.19 -9.87
CA PRO A 58 1.25 15.78 -9.89
C PRO A 58 1.74 15.23 -8.56
N PHE A 59 1.32 15.83 -7.44
CA PHE A 59 1.66 15.34 -6.10
C PHE A 59 1.04 13.97 -5.84
N LEU A 60 -0.25 13.79 -6.16
CA LEU A 60 -0.90 12.49 -5.99
C LEU A 60 -0.24 11.42 -6.85
N LEU A 61 0.03 11.70 -8.12
CA LEU A 61 0.66 10.76 -9.05
C LEU A 61 2.02 10.31 -8.53
N LYS A 62 2.87 11.22 -8.04
CA LYS A 62 4.16 10.83 -7.42
C LYS A 62 4.02 10.05 -6.11
N THR A 63 2.96 10.31 -5.36
CA THR A 63 2.62 9.51 -4.17
C THR A 63 2.26 8.08 -4.59
N ILE A 64 1.44 7.90 -5.64
CA ILE A 64 1.07 6.58 -6.17
C ILE A 64 2.30 5.86 -6.75
N GLU A 65 3.20 6.56 -7.44
CA GLU A 65 4.47 5.99 -7.91
C GLU A 65 5.33 5.46 -6.74
N SER A 66 5.40 6.20 -5.64
CA SER A 66 6.11 5.75 -4.43
C SER A 66 5.46 4.49 -3.82
N ILE A 67 4.15 4.36 -3.92
CA ILE A 67 3.43 3.16 -3.49
C ILE A 67 3.68 1.99 -4.44
N LEU A 68 3.74 2.21 -5.75
CA LEU A 68 4.08 1.18 -6.73
C LEU A 68 5.53 0.70 -6.61
N ASP A 69 6.46 1.57 -6.21
CA ASP A 69 7.83 1.15 -5.86
C ASP A 69 7.82 0.23 -4.63
N ALA A 70 6.93 0.49 -3.68
CA ALA A 70 6.78 -0.33 -2.48
C ALA A 70 5.98 -1.63 -2.69
N GLU A 71 4.98 -1.63 -3.57
CA GLU A 71 4.06 -2.74 -3.87
C GLU A 71 3.68 -2.76 -5.39
N PRO A 72 4.55 -3.32 -6.25
CA PRO A 72 4.41 -3.20 -7.71
C PRO A 72 3.21 -3.92 -8.31
N ALA A 73 2.72 -4.96 -7.65
CA ALA A 73 1.64 -5.81 -8.17
C ALA A 73 0.24 -5.25 -7.90
N ARG A 74 0.13 -4.10 -7.21
CA ARG A 74 -1.14 -3.56 -6.74
C ARG A 74 -2.03 -3.04 -7.88
N PRO A 75 -3.23 -3.61 -8.12
CA PRO A 75 -4.02 -3.31 -9.31
C PRO A 75 -4.66 -1.91 -9.30
N ASP A 76 -5.18 -1.46 -8.17
CA ASP A 76 -5.79 -0.13 -7.99
C ASP A 76 -4.76 1.00 -8.13
N ALA A 77 -3.55 0.82 -7.59
CA ALA A 77 -2.45 1.77 -7.79
C ALA A 77 -2.02 1.85 -9.26
N ARG A 78 -1.90 0.70 -9.95
CA ARG A 78 -1.56 0.67 -11.38
C ARG A 78 -2.64 1.29 -12.26
N LEU A 79 -3.91 1.01 -11.95
CA LEU A 79 -5.04 1.59 -12.66
C LEU A 79 -5.02 3.10 -12.52
N PHE A 80 -4.89 3.62 -11.29
CA PHE A 80 -4.88 5.06 -11.06
C PHE A 80 -3.64 5.74 -11.64
N ALA A 81 -2.46 5.11 -11.60
CA ALA A 81 -1.28 5.65 -12.25
C ALA A 81 -1.47 5.81 -13.78
N ASN A 82 -2.30 4.97 -14.40
CA ASN A 82 -2.60 5.02 -15.83
C ASN A 82 -3.77 5.98 -16.17
N THR A 83 -4.80 6.03 -15.32
CA THR A 83 -5.97 6.89 -15.56
C THR A 83 -5.79 8.31 -15.02
N GLY A 84 -5.02 8.49 -13.95
CA GLY A 84 -4.81 9.79 -13.30
C GLY A 84 -4.05 10.79 -14.17
N VAL A 85 -3.23 10.34 -15.12
CA VAL A 85 -2.63 11.23 -16.13
C VAL A 85 -3.66 11.83 -17.08
N LEU A 86 -4.81 11.18 -17.29
CA LEU A 86 -5.92 11.73 -18.08
C LEU A 86 -6.69 12.81 -17.34
N LEU A 87 -6.65 12.81 -16.00
CA LEU A 87 -7.25 13.88 -15.19
C LEU A 87 -6.38 15.14 -15.19
N TYR A 88 -5.08 14.99 -15.48
CA TYR A 88 -4.10 16.08 -15.50
C TYR A 88 -4.01 16.79 -16.86
N ALA A 89 -4.32 16.07 -17.95
CA ALA A 89 -4.23 16.54 -19.33
C ALA A 89 -5.48 17.33 -19.75
#